data_AF-A0A7S1RCC0-F1
#
_entry.id   AF-A0A7S1RCC0-F1
#
_cell.length_a   1.000
_cell.length_b   1.000
_cell.length_c   1.000
_cell.angle_alpha   90.00
_cell.angle_beta   90.00
_cell.angle_gamma   90.00
#
_symmetry.space_group_name_H-M   'P 1'
#
loop_
_entity.id
_entity.type
_entity.pdbx_description
1 polymer ?
#
loop_
_entity_poly.entity_id
_entity_poly.type
_entity_poly.pdbx_seq_one_letter_code
_entity_poly.pdbx_strand_id
1 'polypeptide(L)'
;MQLSMAVVFLALAALLPLASADATFSRLAPGAKCDEYKIAEVASKDECFNAAAAALGISTPLKLQINGIGFNGCALNTVANVLIYSVTPAATPATHMTLPTLQYICNGVPMTTMTTTITATTGTSTTTSGIFAKLGPASRCSDEGVPDVPSREACFDAAKHLLGLGDVNAMELNNVGFTGCLFNSAANMMMYGVTQGVPSESNMKLPTFEYVCSGIPTTTTTTTATVTTTTALYAKLANGQRCSDFGLPGVLSKEACFGAAAAAAGLAGKFQLEVNFMGFSGCVYNSVAGILMYGQTPGVTPATTMAFPHFQYVCDGPAPPLYP
;
A
#
# COMPACT_ATOMS: atom_id res chain seq x y z
N MET A 1 -5.79 32.77 -18.39
CA MET A 1 -5.16 31.83 -19.33
C MET A 1 -3.95 31.24 -18.64
N GLN A 2 -4.09 30.07 -18.02
CA GLN A 2 -3.01 29.42 -17.27
C GLN A 2 -3.02 27.95 -17.70
N LEU A 3 -2.01 27.56 -18.47
CA LEU A 3 -1.71 26.17 -18.80
C LEU A 3 -1.30 25.45 -17.50
N SER A 4 -1.99 24.39 -17.14
CA SER A 4 -1.47 23.38 -16.20
C SER A 4 -1.09 22.13 -16.97
N MET A 5 0.18 21.76 -16.83
CA MET A 5 0.81 20.59 -17.44
C MET A 5 0.22 19.30 -16.88
N ALA A 6 -0.14 18.39 -17.77
CA ALA A 6 -0.47 17.02 -17.45
C ALA A 6 0.80 16.26 -17.06
N VAL A 7 0.80 15.65 -15.87
CA VAL A 7 1.79 14.63 -15.50
C VAL A 7 1.26 13.29 -16.00
N VAL A 8 1.82 12.80 -17.10
CA VAL A 8 1.58 11.46 -17.63
C VAL A 8 2.43 10.48 -16.82
N PHE A 9 1.81 9.70 -15.94
CA PHE A 9 2.45 8.51 -15.35
C PHE A 9 2.37 7.37 -16.37
N LEU A 10 3.52 7.08 -16.99
CA LEU A 10 3.70 5.90 -17.83
C LEU A 10 3.85 4.67 -16.93
N ALA A 11 2.78 3.90 -16.77
CA ALA A 11 2.84 2.60 -16.10
C ALA A 11 3.57 1.60 -17.01
N LEU A 12 4.75 1.15 -16.58
CA LEU A 12 5.53 0.11 -17.24
C LEU A 12 4.82 -1.23 -17.01
N ALA A 13 4.04 -1.68 -17.99
CA ALA A 13 3.43 -3.01 -17.98
C ALA A 13 4.51 -4.09 -18.13
N ALA A 14 4.84 -4.78 -17.04
CA ALA A 14 5.70 -5.95 -17.08
C ALA A 14 4.96 -7.09 -17.81
N LEU A 15 5.45 -7.46 -18.99
CA LEU A 15 5.05 -8.64 -19.75
C LEU A 15 5.47 -9.91 -18.96
N LEU A 16 4.54 -10.49 -18.20
CA LEU A 16 4.70 -11.83 -17.63
C LEU A 16 4.23 -12.88 -18.67
N PRO A 17 5.03 -13.93 -18.96
CA PRO A 17 4.63 -14.98 -19.88
C PRO A 17 3.55 -15.88 -19.28
N LEU A 18 2.67 -16.39 -20.17
CA LEU A 18 1.52 -17.24 -19.87
C LEU A 18 1.91 -18.47 -19.04
N ALA A 19 1.33 -18.59 -17.84
CA ALA A 19 1.29 -19.84 -17.09
C ALA A 19 0.15 -20.73 -17.64
N SER A 20 0.45 -21.98 -17.99
CA SER A 20 -0.55 -23.01 -18.28
C SER A 20 -1.10 -23.54 -16.95
N ALA A 21 -2.38 -23.95 -16.95
CA ALA A 21 -3.19 -24.07 -15.75
C ALA A 21 -2.97 -25.38 -14.93
N ASP A 22 -2.12 -26.29 -15.39
CA ASP A 22 -1.68 -27.45 -14.59
C ASP A 22 -0.23 -27.34 -14.12
N ALA A 23 0.36 -26.16 -14.23
CA ALA A 23 1.79 -26.01 -14.02
C ALA A 23 2.12 -26.03 -12.51
N THR A 24 2.44 -27.23 -11.99
CA THR A 24 3.22 -27.40 -10.76
C THR A 24 4.58 -26.70 -10.83
N PHE A 25 4.99 -26.25 -12.02
CA PHE A 25 6.25 -25.58 -12.23
C PHE A 25 6.07 -24.20 -12.84
N SER A 26 6.82 -23.21 -12.36
CA SER A 26 6.87 -21.88 -12.97
C SER A 26 8.24 -21.56 -13.50
N ARG A 27 8.27 -20.95 -14.68
CA ARG A 27 9.47 -20.38 -15.25
C ARG A 27 9.53 -18.91 -14.91
N LEU A 28 10.55 -18.51 -14.16
CA LEU A 28 10.75 -17.12 -13.79
C LEU A 28 11.39 -16.31 -14.92
N ALA A 29 11.28 -14.99 -14.82
CA ALA A 29 12.00 -14.09 -15.70
C ALA A 29 13.53 -14.31 -15.58
N PRO A 30 14.32 -13.99 -16.61
CA PRO A 30 15.77 -14.18 -16.53
C PRO A 30 16.38 -13.42 -15.35
N GLY A 31 17.25 -14.07 -14.60
CA GLY A 31 17.91 -13.51 -13.41
C GLY A 31 17.08 -13.56 -12.11
N ALA A 32 15.78 -13.82 -12.16
CA ALA A 32 14.94 -14.01 -10.98
C ALA A 32 15.05 -15.43 -10.41
N LYS A 33 14.97 -15.57 -9.09
CA LYS A 33 15.19 -16.84 -8.37
C LYS A 33 13.94 -17.33 -7.65
N CYS A 34 13.85 -18.63 -7.38
CA CYS A 34 12.68 -19.23 -6.74
C CYS A 34 12.43 -18.71 -5.31
N ASP A 35 13.49 -18.44 -4.55
CA ASP A 35 13.43 -17.93 -3.18
C ASP A 35 12.90 -16.50 -3.08
N GLU A 36 13.16 -15.65 -4.07
CA GLU A 36 12.61 -14.29 -4.18
C GLU A 36 11.08 -14.30 -4.20
N TYR A 37 10.49 -15.37 -4.73
CA TYR A 37 9.04 -15.58 -4.79
C TYR A 37 8.53 -16.57 -3.73
N LYS A 38 9.38 -17.00 -2.80
CA LYS A 38 9.08 -18.02 -1.78
C LYS A 38 8.54 -19.33 -2.37
N ILE A 39 9.00 -19.70 -3.56
CA ILE A 39 8.65 -20.95 -4.23
C ILE A 39 9.79 -21.94 -3.97
N ALA A 40 9.45 -23.21 -3.70
CA ALA A 40 10.45 -24.26 -3.59
C ALA A 40 11.17 -24.48 -4.93
N GLU A 41 12.45 -24.84 -4.85
CA GLU A 41 13.22 -25.25 -6.03
C GLU A 41 12.82 -26.67 -6.45
N VAL A 42 13.10 -27.01 -7.71
CA VAL A 42 12.91 -28.37 -8.22
C VAL A 42 13.89 -29.32 -7.53
N ALA A 43 13.36 -30.30 -6.80
CA ALA A 43 14.13 -31.08 -5.84
C ALA A 43 15.03 -32.14 -6.51
N SER A 44 14.69 -32.58 -7.72
CA SER A 44 15.40 -33.67 -8.39
C SER A 44 15.69 -33.43 -9.87
N LYS A 45 16.74 -34.10 -10.36
CA LYS A 45 17.14 -34.07 -11.77
C LYS A 45 16.03 -34.55 -12.69
N ASP A 46 15.36 -35.64 -12.33
CA ASP A 46 14.32 -36.25 -13.17
C ASP A 46 13.08 -35.36 -13.23
N GLU A 47 12.74 -34.69 -12.14
CA GLU A 47 11.67 -33.69 -12.09
C GLU A 47 12.01 -32.49 -12.98
N CYS A 48 13.25 -31.99 -12.93
CA CYS A 48 13.72 -30.91 -13.80
C CYS A 48 13.65 -31.29 -15.29
N PHE A 49 14.28 -32.41 -15.66
CA PHE A 49 14.48 -32.78 -17.06
C PHE A 49 13.26 -33.38 -17.75
N ASN A 50 12.29 -33.89 -16.99
CA ASN A 50 11.12 -34.54 -17.55
C ASN A 50 9.84 -33.81 -17.18
N ALA A 51 9.50 -33.71 -15.89
CA ALA A 51 8.22 -33.14 -15.45
C ALA A 51 8.14 -31.63 -15.75
N ALA A 52 9.13 -30.86 -15.31
CA ALA A 52 9.15 -29.41 -15.47
C ALA A 52 9.34 -28.99 -16.93
N ALA A 53 10.21 -29.68 -17.66
CA ALA A 53 10.40 -29.43 -19.10
C ALA A 53 9.11 -29.66 -19.91
N ALA A 54 8.40 -30.76 -19.64
CA ALA A 54 7.14 -31.07 -20.30
C ALA A 54 6.03 -30.08 -19.92
N ALA A 55 5.90 -29.76 -18.63
CA ALA A 55 4.89 -28.83 -18.13
C ALA A 55 5.02 -27.42 -18.72
N LEU A 56 6.26 -26.98 -18.94
CA LEU A 56 6.57 -25.65 -19.51
C LEU A 56 6.66 -25.64 -21.04
N GLY A 57 6.37 -26.75 -21.71
CA GLY A 57 6.42 -26.85 -23.17
C GLY A 57 7.81 -26.62 -23.76
N ILE A 58 8.88 -26.92 -23.00
CA ILE A 58 10.27 -26.74 -23.46
C ILE A 58 10.61 -27.94 -24.35
N SER A 59 10.46 -27.79 -25.67
CA SER A 59 10.76 -28.85 -26.63
C SER A 59 12.27 -28.96 -26.90
N THR A 60 12.80 -30.17 -26.71
CA THR A 60 14.17 -30.58 -27.11
C THR A 60 15.35 -29.74 -26.58
N PRO A 61 15.38 -29.30 -25.30
CA PRO A 61 16.58 -28.65 -24.78
C PRO A 61 17.70 -29.68 -24.64
N LEU A 62 18.95 -29.26 -24.84
CA LEU A 62 20.09 -30.06 -24.40
C LEU A 62 20.03 -30.16 -22.86
N LYS A 63 20.10 -31.37 -22.31
CA LYS A 63 20.04 -31.60 -20.86
C LYS A 63 21.45 -31.70 -20.31
N LEU A 64 21.78 -30.86 -19.33
CA LEU A 64 23.11 -30.81 -18.74
C LEU A 64 23.03 -30.80 -17.22
N GLN A 65 23.68 -31.75 -16.56
CA GLN A 65 23.86 -31.71 -15.11
C GLN A 65 25.24 -31.16 -14.79
N ILE A 66 25.29 -30.06 -14.02
CA ILE A 66 26.56 -29.51 -13.54
C ILE A 66 26.43 -29.30 -12.03
N ASN A 67 27.21 -30.04 -11.24
CA ASN A 67 27.22 -29.87 -9.80
C ASN A 67 28.22 -28.76 -9.41
N GLY A 68 27.91 -27.99 -8.37
CA GLY A 68 28.84 -27.00 -7.81
C GLY A 68 28.92 -25.66 -8.56
N ILE A 69 27.96 -25.32 -9.41
CA ILE A 69 27.92 -24.02 -10.11
C ILE A 69 27.15 -22.93 -9.36
N GLY A 70 27.00 -23.09 -8.04
CA GLY A 70 26.49 -22.02 -7.18
C GLY A 70 24.98 -21.83 -7.26
N PHE A 71 24.21 -22.85 -7.62
CA PHE A 71 22.77 -22.91 -7.34
C PHE A 71 22.32 -24.36 -7.11
N ASN A 72 21.11 -24.50 -6.58
CA ASN A 72 20.38 -25.75 -6.49
C ASN A 72 19.13 -25.69 -7.37
N GLY A 73 18.77 -26.80 -8.01
CA GLY A 73 17.53 -26.93 -8.76
C GLY A 73 17.71 -26.83 -10.28
N CYS A 74 16.70 -26.26 -10.95
CA CYS A 74 16.50 -26.34 -12.39
C CYS A 74 16.53 -24.96 -13.03
N ALA A 75 17.29 -24.77 -14.11
CA ALA A 75 17.34 -23.52 -14.85
C ALA A 75 17.43 -23.76 -16.36
N LEU A 76 16.76 -22.93 -17.15
CA LEU A 76 16.86 -22.92 -18.60
C LEU A 76 17.79 -21.77 -19.04
N ASN A 77 18.88 -22.09 -19.73
CA ASN A 77 19.64 -21.09 -20.47
C ASN A 77 18.92 -20.85 -21.80
N THR A 78 18.29 -19.68 -21.94
CA THR A 78 17.44 -19.36 -23.10
C THR A 78 18.24 -19.09 -24.37
N VAL A 79 19.50 -18.66 -24.26
CA VAL A 79 20.38 -18.38 -25.40
C VAL A 79 20.89 -19.68 -26.01
N ALA A 80 21.34 -20.60 -25.15
CA ALA A 80 21.90 -21.87 -25.59
C ALA A 80 20.84 -22.99 -25.76
N ASN A 81 19.59 -22.73 -25.36
CA ASN A 81 18.52 -23.72 -25.26
C ASN A 81 18.94 -24.99 -24.47
N VAL A 82 19.61 -24.77 -23.34
CA VAL A 82 20.13 -25.84 -22.47
C VAL A 82 19.35 -25.82 -21.15
N LEU A 83 18.79 -26.97 -20.78
CA LEU A 83 18.17 -27.18 -19.48
C LEU A 83 19.21 -27.75 -18.52
N ILE A 84 19.49 -26.98 -17.47
CA ILE A 84 20.56 -27.24 -16.51
C ILE A 84 19.96 -27.65 -15.18
N TYR A 85 20.44 -28.75 -14.61
CA TYR A 85 20.18 -29.13 -13.23
C TYR A 85 21.48 -29.07 -12.43
N SER A 86 21.45 -28.41 -11.27
CA SER A 86 22.61 -28.29 -10.38
C SER A 86 22.28 -28.68 -8.96
N VAL A 87 23.25 -29.32 -8.30
CA VAL A 87 23.27 -29.53 -6.86
C VAL A 87 24.61 -29.01 -6.33
N THR A 88 24.55 -28.08 -5.39
CA THR A 88 25.68 -27.48 -4.71
C THR A 88 25.45 -27.67 -3.19
N PRO A 89 26.19 -28.58 -2.53
CA PRO A 89 25.94 -29.02 -1.14
C PRO A 89 25.93 -27.92 -0.05
N ALA A 90 26.31 -26.69 -0.40
CA ALA A 90 26.34 -25.53 0.51
C ALA A 90 25.72 -24.26 -0.12
N ALA A 91 25.03 -24.38 -1.25
CA ALA A 91 24.36 -23.21 -1.82
C ALA A 91 23.17 -22.84 -0.93
N THR A 92 23.27 -21.64 -0.35
CA THR A 92 22.13 -20.96 0.26
C THR A 92 21.43 -20.12 -0.81
N PRO A 93 20.14 -19.80 -0.66
CA PRO A 93 19.42 -18.99 -1.64
C PRO A 93 20.10 -17.64 -1.95
N ALA A 94 20.72 -17.04 -0.92
CA ALA A 94 21.51 -15.82 -1.03
C ALA A 94 22.75 -15.95 -1.96
N THR A 95 23.30 -17.15 -2.10
CA THR A 95 24.47 -17.44 -2.93
C THR A 95 24.13 -17.91 -4.34
N HIS A 96 22.84 -17.99 -4.70
CA HIS A 96 22.44 -18.45 -6.02
C HIS A 96 22.96 -17.54 -7.13
N MET A 97 23.62 -18.13 -8.11
CA MET A 97 24.18 -17.41 -9.25
C MET A 97 23.07 -16.76 -10.07
N THR A 98 23.12 -15.43 -10.24
CA THR A 98 22.23 -14.70 -11.14
C THR A 98 22.93 -14.48 -12.48
N LEU A 99 22.45 -15.15 -13.52
CA LEU A 99 22.84 -14.84 -14.90
C LEU A 99 21.63 -14.34 -15.68
N PRO A 100 21.77 -13.27 -16.48
CA PRO A 100 20.65 -12.70 -17.24
C PRO A 100 20.12 -13.61 -18.35
N THR A 101 20.82 -14.71 -18.63
CA THR A 101 20.41 -15.73 -19.62
C THR A 101 19.77 -16.97 -18.97
N LEU A 102 19.82 -17.08 -17.64
CA LEU A 102 19.21 -18.18 -16.90
C LEU A 102 17.80 -17.80 -16.43
N GLN A 103 16.84 -18.62 -16.81
CA GLN A 103 15.48 -18.62 -16.25
C GLN A 103 15.34 -19.78 -15.29
N TYR A 104 15.19 -19.49 -14.00
CA TYR A 104 14.96 -20.51 -13.00
C TYR A 104 13.57 -21.13 -13.16
N ILE A 105 13.51 -22.44 -12.97
CA ILE A 105 12.28 -23.21 -12.95
C ILE A 105 12.02 -23.67 -11.52
N CYS A 106 10.88 -23.27 -10.98
CA CYS A 106 10.52 -23.47 -9.59
C CYS A 106 9.37 -24.47 -9.46
N ASN A 107 9.31 -25.19 -8.34
CA ASN A 107 8.25 -26.14 -8.02
C ASN A 107 7.08 -25.41 -7.33
N GLY A 108 6.34 -24.65 -8.12
CA GLY A 108 5.10 -23.98 -7.73
C GLY A 108 4.81 -22.77 -8.62
N VAL A 109 3.71 -22.09 -8.34
CA VAL A 109 3.33 -20.80 -8.96
C VAL A 109 3.67 -19.63 -8.05
N PRO A 110 4.23 -18.52 -8.59
CA PRO A 110 4.51 -17.34 -7.80
C PRO A 110 3.22 -16.81 -7.19
N MET A 111 3.17 -16.75 -5.86
CA MET A 111 2.09 -16.09 -5.15
C MET A 111 2.37 -14.58 -5.17
N THR A 112 1.75 -13.86 -6.10
CA THR A 112 1.83 -12.39 -6.14
C THR A 112 1.14 -11.81 -4.92
N THR A 113 1.94 -11.40 -3.93
CA THR A 113 1.44 -10.62 -2.80
C THR A 113 1.44 -9.15 -3.24
N MET A 114 0.28 -8.62 -3.63
CA MET A 114 0.16 -7.19 -3.91
C MET A 114 0.39 -6.42 -2.61
N THR A 115 1.48 -5.65 -2.58
CA THR A 115 1.83 -4.78 -1.46
C THR A 115 1.47 -3.36 -1.86
N THR A 116 0.36 -2.84 -1.35
CA THR A 116 -0.03 -1.45 -1.56
C THR A 116 0.55 -0.62 -0.42
N THR A 117 1.65 0.08 -0.70
CA THR A 117 2.26 1.01 0.25
C THR A 117 1.46 2.31 0.26
N ILE A 118 0.84 2.66 1.39
CA ILE A 118 0.18 3.96 1.56
C ILE A 118 0.92 4.72 2.65
N THR A 119 1.42 5.90 2.29
CA THR A 119 2.17 6.81 3.15
C THR A 119 1.26 7.34 4.26
N ALA A 120 1.70 7.20 5.51
CA ALA A 120 1.03 7.80 6.66
C ALA A 120 1.16 9.33 6.60
N THR A 121 0.04 10.05 6.70
CA THR A 121 0.06 11.51 6.88
C THR A 121 -0.23 11.81 8.34
N THR A 122 0.77 12.31 9.06
CA THR A 122 0.59 12.81 10.42
C THR A 122 -0.04 14.20 10.33
N GLY A 123 -1.31 14.33 10.71
CA GLY A 123 -1.99 15.62 10.78
C GLY A 123 -1.88 16.19 12.20
N THR A 124 -1.12 17.27 12.37
CA THR A 124 -1.12 18.04 13.61
C THR A 124 -2.12 19.18 13.46
N SER A 125 -3.15 19.23 14.32
CA SER A 125 -4.08 20.35 14.37
C SER A 125 -3.98 21.02 15.74
N THR A 126 -3.67 22.31 15.73
CA THR A 126 -3.63 23.15 16.93
C THR A 126 -4.98 23.83 17.07
N THR A 127 -5.65 23.63 18.19
CA THR A 127 -6.91 24.31 18.53
C THR A 127 -6.66 25.27 19.67
N THR A 128 -7.27 26.46 19.61
CA THR A 128 -7.05 27.51 20.61
C THR A 128 -8.18 27.49 21.64
N SER A 129 -7.87 27.25 22.93
CA SER A 129 -8.87 27.11 24.01
C SER A 129 -8.57 28.06 25.17
N GLY A 130 -8.85 29.35 24.99
CA GLY A 130 -8.81 30.37 26.03
C GLY A 130 -8.70 31.77 25.43
N ILE A 131 -9.08 32.81 26.17
CA ILE A 131 -9.13 34.19 25.63
C ILE A 131 -7.71 34.81 25.58
N PHE A 132 -6.88 34.52 26.58
CA PHE A 132 -5.47 34.92 26.62
C PHE A 132 -4.59 33.81 27.20
N ALA A 133 -3.33 33.75 26.76
CA ALA A 133 -2.30 32.91 27.37
C ALA A 133 -1.01 33.68 27.57
N LYS A 134 -0.36 33.45 28.70
CA LYS A 134 1.03 33.87 28.92
C LYS A 134 1.93 32.73 28.46
N LEU A 135 2.80 33.00 27.49
CA LEU A 135 3.81 32.06 27.04
C LEU A 135 4.96 31.98 28.04
N GLY A 136 5.74 30.90 27.94
CA GLY A 136 6.99 30.78 28.69
C GLY A 136 8.03 31.83 28.25
N PRO A 137 9.10 32.00 29.03
CA PRO A 137 10.18 32.92 28.70
C PRO A 137 10.79 32.65 27.32
N ALA A 138 11.23 33.70 26.65
CA ALA A 138 11.87 33.64 25.33
C ALA A 138 10.99 33.04 24.19
N SER A 139 9.67 32.95 24.38
CA SER A 139 8.70 32.62 23.33
C SER A 139 7.83 33.84 22.99
N ARG A 140 7.35 33.92 21.74
CA ARG A 140 6.42 34.96 21.27
C ARG A 140 5.21 34.34 20.58
N CYS A 141 4.12 35.07 20.49
CA CYS A 141 2.84 34.58 19.98
C CYS A 141 2.92 34.00 18.57
N SER A 142 3.70 34.64 17.69
CA SER A 142 3.92 34.17 16.33
C SER A 142 4.59 32.79 16.24
N ASP A 143 5.41 32.40 17.22
CA ASP A 143 6.07 31.08 17.21
C ASP A 143 5.06 29.95 17.44
N GLU A 144 4.00 30.24 18.21
CA GLU A 144 2.93 29.30 18.56
C GLU A 144 1.73 29.39 17.61
N GLY A 145 1.82 30.24 16.57
CA GLY A 145 0.72 30.50 15.65
C GLY A 145 -0.49 31.18 16.29
N VAL A 146 -0.29 31.89 17.42
CA VAL A 146 -1.35 32.63 18.12
C VAL A 146 -1.21 34.13 17.82
N PRO A 147 -2.30 34.88 17.58
CA PRO A 147 -2.23 36.32 17.42
C PRO A 147 -1.78 37.03 18.70
N ASP A 148 -1.04 38.13 18.56
CA ASP A 148 -0.75 39.03 19.68
C ASP A 148 -2.03 39.69 20.21
N VAL A 149 -1.94 40.26 21.41
CA VAL A 149 -3.02 41.07 21.99
C VAL A 149 -3.11 42.39 21.22
N PRO A 150 -4.28 42.74 20.65
CA PRO A 150 -4.39 43.82 19.66
C PRO A 150 -4.50 45.23 20.26
N SER A 151 -4.71 45.36 21.57
CA SER A 151 -4.89 46.66 22.21
C SER A 151 -4.33 46.71 23.63
N ARG A 152 -4.04 47.93 24.07
CA ARG A 152 -3.60 48.23 25.43
C ARG A 152 -4.63 47.81 26.45
N GLU A 153 -5.91 48.10 26.20
CA GLU A 153 -7.04 47.75 27.06
C GLU A 153 -7.14 46.22 27.21
N ALA A 154 -7.01 45.48 26.11
CA ALA A 154 -7.01 44.02 26.16
C ALA A 154 -5.81 43.48 26.95
N CYS A 155 -4.65 44.14 26.90
CA CYS A 155 -3.47 43.78 27.66
C CYS A 155 -3.65 44.09 29.16
N PHE A 156 -3.93 45.34 29.52
CA PHE A 156 -3.89 45.83 30.90
C PHE A 156 -5.17 45.58 31.69
N ASP A 157 -6.34 45.54 31.03
CA ASP A 157 -7.63 45.40 31.73
C ASP A 157 -8.17 43.98 31.66
N ALA A 158 -7.96 43.28 30.53
CA ALA A 158 -8.46 41.90 30.38
C ALA A 158 -7.38 40.87 30.73
N ALA A 159 -6.26 40.85 30.01
CA ALA A 159 -5.26 39.81 30.14
C ALA A 159 -4.55 39.86 31.50
N LYS A 160 -4.21 41.04 31.99
CA LYS A 160 -3.60 41.24 33.31
C LYS A 160 -4.43 40.60 34.44
N HIS A 161 -5.74 40.81 34.43
CA HIS A 161 -6.65 40.26 35.43
C HIS A 161 -6.85 38.75 35.26
N LEU A 162 -7.07 38.28 34.03
CA LEU A 162 -7.30 36.87 33.73
C LEU A 162 -6.07 35.98 34.03
N LEU A 163 -4.86 36.53 33.93
CA LEU A 163 -3.61 35.82 34.21
C LEU A 163 -3.14 35.96 35.67
N GLY A 164 -3.94 36.57 36.55
CA GLY A 164 -3.59 36.73 37.96
C GLY A 164 -2.48 37.75 38.22
N LEU A 165 -2.26 38.71 37.30
CA LEU A 165 -1.25 39.76 37.40
C LEU A 165 -1.83 41.10 37.89
N GLY A 166 -2.94 41.09 38.62
CA GLY A 166 -3.70 42.30 39.01
C GLY A 166 -2.86 43.38 39.72
N ASP A 167 -1.91 42.98 40.55
CA ASP A 167 -1.07 43.87 41.36
C ASP A 167 0.22 44.34 40.64
N VAL A 168 0.43 43.89 39.40
CA VAL A 168 1.62 44.21 38.61
C VAL A 168 1.51 45.61 38.02
N ASN A 169 2.59 46.40 38.06
CA ASN A 169 2.61 47.71 37.40
C ASN A 169 2.43 47.55 35.88
N ALA A 170 1.68 48.45 35.24
CA ALA A 170 1.50 48.45 33.78
C ALA A 170 2.18 49.66 33.15
N MET A 171 2.88 49.46 32.04
CA MET A 171 3.57 50.53 31.31
C MET A 171 3.39 50.37 29.81
N GLU A 172 2.95 51.45 29.17
CA GLU A 172 2.86 51.52 27.70
C GLU A 172 4.21 51.99 27.13
N LEU A 173 4.77 51.22 26.21
CA LEU A 173 6.07 51.47 25.57
C LEU A 173 5.91 51.41 24.06
N ASN A 174 5.54 52.54 23.45
CA ASN A 174 5.41 52.64 22.00
C ASN A 174 6.76 52.97 21.35
N ASN A 175 6.95 52.48 20.12
CA ASN A 175 8.14 52.73 19.29
C ASN A 175 9.48 52.19 19.85
N VAL A 176 9.45 51.14 20.67
CA VAL A 176 10.66 50.53 21.26
C VAL A 176 11.03 49.18 20.62
N GLY A 177 10.52 48.88 19.42
CA GLY A 177 10.94 47.72 18.64
C GLY A 177 10.21 46.42 18.96
N PHE A 178 9.05 46.48 19.61
CA PHE A 178 8.13 45.34 19.71
C PHE A 178 6.68 45.80 19.53
N THR A 179 5.81 44.84 19.22
CA THR A 179 4.35 45.02 19.11
C THR A 179 3.64 43.93 19.92
N GLY A 180 2.67 44.30 20.76
CA GLY A 180 1.85 43.37 21.55
C GLY A 180 1.98 43.54 23.06
N CYS A 181 1.57 42.52 23.79
CA CYS A 181 1.50 42.49 25.25
C CYS A 181 2.53 41.50 25.82
N LEU A 182 3.29 41.90 26.83
CA LEU A 182 4.25 41.02 27.50
C LEU A 182 4.36 41.32 28.99
N PHE A 183 4.77 40.33 29.75
CA PHE A 183 5.14 40.47 31.15
C PHE A 183 6.66 40.37 31.31
N ASN A 184 7.26 41.38 31.93
CA ASN A 184 8.66 41.39 32.29
C ASN A 184 8.81 40.89 33.73
N SER A 185 9.25 39.64 33.88
CA SER A 185 9.38 38.97 35.17
C SER A 185 10.46 39.58 36.06
N ALA A 186 11.52 40.17 35.47
CA ALA A 186 12.58 40.82 36.22
C ALA A 186 12.16 42.16 36.83
N ALA A 187 11.31 42.92 36.13
CA ALA A 187 10.79 44.20 36.60
C ALA A 187 9.45 44.08 37.35
N ASN A 188 8.86 42.88 37.37
CA ASN A 188 7.49 42.63 37.81
C ASN A 188 6.51 43.66 37.22
N MET A 189 6.49 43.74 35.89
CA MET A 189 5.75 44.77 35.14
C MET A 189 5.13 44.19 33.87
N MET A 190 3.90 44.60 33.58
CA MET A 190 3.21 44.31 32.32
C MET A 190 3.43 45.45 31.34
N MET A 191 3.81 45.12 30.11
CA MET A 191 4.15 46.08 29.08
C MET A 191 3.27 45.86 27.86
N TYR A 192 2.78 46.95 27.29
CA TYR A 192 2.13 46.95 25.99
C TYR A 192 2.87 47.92 25.08
N GLY A 193 3.19 47.50 23.86
CA GLY A 193 3.89 48.34 22.91
C GLY A 193 3.36 48.18 21.51
N VAL A 194 3.40 49.26 20.73
CA VAL A 194 3.16 49.24 19.29
C VAL A 194 4.30 49.98 18.62
N THR A 195 4.98 49.32 17.69
CA THR A 195 6.03 49.93 16.87
C THR A 195 5.65 49.83 15.40
N GLN A 196 5.42 50.98 14.76
CA GLN A 196 4.98 51.01 13.36
C GLN A 196 6.02 50.33 12.46
N GLY A 197 5.56 49.40 11.62
CA GLY A 197 6.42 48.67 10.68
C GLY A 197 7.22 47.52 11.30
N VAL A 198 7.07 47.24 12.60
CA VAL A 198 7.65 46.06 13.25
C VAL A 198 6.57 44.98 13.35
N PRO A 199 6.66 43.92 12.52
CA PRO A 199 5.72 42.82 12.59
C PRO A 199 6.02 41.95 13.82
N SER A 200 5.04 41.18 14.32
CA SER A 200 5.21 40.45 15.58
C SER A 200 6.23 39.31 15.50
N GLU A 201 6.49 38.80 14.30
CA GLU A 201 7.57 37.85 14.01
C GLU A 201 8.97 38.47 14.17
N SER A 202 9.06 39.79 14.38
CA SER A 202 10.31 40.50 14.67
C SER A 202 10.42 40.89 16.15
N ASN A 203 9.43 40.54 16.99
CA ASN A 203 9.49 40.79 18.42
C ASN A 203 10.72 40.12 19.06
N MET A 204 11.37 40.87 19.94
CA MET A 204 12.55 40.42 20.67
C MET A 204 12.22 39.30 21.65
N LYS A 205 13.03 38.25 21.68
CA LYS A 205 12.92 37.14 22.64
C LYS A 205 13.94 37.33 23.76
N LEU A 206 13.48 37.65 24.97
CA LEU A 206 14.34 37.73 26.16
C LEU A 206 13.91 36.68 27.20
N PRO A 207 14.85 36.09 27.96
CA PRO A 207 14.54 35.16 29.04
C PRO A 207 13.72 35.77 30.19
N THR A 208 13.56 37.08 30.25
CA THR A 208 12.74 37.78 31.25
C THR A 208 11.39 38.22 30.69
N PHE A 209 11.16 38.04 29.40
CA PHE A 209 9.94 38.47 28.71
C PHE A 209 9.05 37.25 28.43
N GLU A 210 7.83 37.31 28.95
CA GLU A 210 6.78 36.33 28.74
C GLU A 210 5.65 36.99 27.95
N TYR A 211 5.55 36.71 26.65
CA TYR A 211 4.52 37.31 25.80
C TYR A 211 3.13 36.81 26.18
N VAL A 212 2.16 37.71 26.09
CA VAL A 212 0.75 37.40 26.28
C VAL A 212 0.05 37.43 24.93
N CYS A 213 -0.61 36.32 24.59
CA CYS A 213 -1.21 36.07 23.29
C CYS A 213 -2.73 35.96 23.41
N SER A 214 -3.43 36.24 22.33
CA SER A 214 -4.89 36.12 22.23
C SER A 214 -5.32 34.67 22.00
N GLY A 215 -5.04 33.78 22.96
CA GLY A 215 -5.35 32.34 22.84
C GLY A 215 -4.48 31.40 23.67
N ILE A 216 -5.01 30.26 24.13
CA ILE A 216 -4.21 29.14 24.66
C ILE A 216 -3.95 28.13 23.53
N PRO A 217 -2.69 27.92 23.09
CA PRO A 217 -2.39 26.87 22.12
C PRO A 217 -2.65 25.50 22.78
N THR A 218 -3.65 24.78 22.27
CA THR A 218 -3.95 23.41 22.72
C THR A 218 -3.56 22.46 21.60
N THR A 219 -2.53 21.65 21.85
CA THR A 219 -2.11 20.62 20.90
C THR A 219 -3.00 19.39 21.10
N THR A 220 -3.91 19.14 20.16
CA THR A 220 -4.71 17.91 20.17
C THR A 220 -4.06 16.90 19.24
N THR A 221 -3.46 15.85 19.79
CA THR A 221 -2.90 14.75 19.00
C THR A 221 -3.96 13.69 18.78
N THR A 222 -4.60 13.68 17.60
CA THR A 222 -5.55 12.62 17.24
C THR A 222 -4.80 11.48 16.59
N THR A 223 -4.69 10.34 17.29
CA THR A 223 -4.10 9.11 16.74
C THR A 223 -5.22 8.18 16.29
N THR A 224 -5.53 8.17 14.99
CA THR A 224 -6.50 7.22 14.44
C THR A 224 -5.77 5.90 14.15
N ALA A 225 -5.96 4.89 15.00
CA ALA A 225 -5.48 3.54 14.74
C ALA A 225 -6.56 2.78 13.97
N THR A 226 -6.28 2.45 12.71
CA THR A 226 -7.16 1.62 11.87
C THR A 226 -6.58 0.21 11.79
N VAL A 227 -7.33 -0.79 12.26
CA VAL A 227 -6.99 -2.21 12.12
C VAL A 227 -7.49 -2.69 10.76
N THR A 228 -6.59 -3.23 9.93
CA THR A 228 -6.95 -3.75 8.60
C THR A 228 -6.86 -5.28 8.58
N THR A 229 -8.00 -5.93 8.39
CA THR A 229 -8.09 -7.35 8.03
C THR A 229 -8.14 -7.50 6.51
N THR A 230 -7.07 -7.98 5.91
CA THR A 230 -6.97 -8.33 4.48
C THR A 230 -7.46 -9.76 4.27
N THR A 231 -8.68 -9.92 3.76
CA THR A 231 -9.08 -11.16 3.08
C THR A 231 -9.63 -10.75 1.72
N ALA A 232 -8.96 -11.14 0.63
CA ALA A 232 -9.59 -11.08 -0.68
C ALA A 232 -10.79 -12.01 -0.61
N LEU A 233 -11.99 -11.43 -0.57
CA LEU A 233 -13.23 -12.18 -0.49
C LEU A 233 -13.53 -12.64 -1.91
N TYR A 234 -13.23 -13.89 -2.22
CA TYR A 234 -13.81 -14.54 -3.39
C TYR A 234 -14.96 -15.43 -2.94
N ALA A 235 -16.08 -15.34 -3.65
CA ALA A 235 -17.26 -16.13 -3.38
C ALA A 235 -17.43 -17.21 -4.44
N LYS A 236 -17.59 -18.46 -4.02
CA LYS A 236 -18.11 -19.52 -4.89
C LYS A 236 -19.62 -19.57 -4.74
N LEU A 237 -20.35 -19.26 -5.80
CA LEU A 237 -21.80 -19.30 -5.82
C LEU A 237 -22.32 -20.73 -5.96
N ALA A 238 -23.62 -20.93 -5.71
CA ALA A 238 -24.26 -22.22 -5.93
C ALA A 238 -24.38 -22.54 -7.42
N ASN A 239 -24.75 -23.78 -7.70
CA ASN A 239 -24.97 -24.28 -9.06
C ASN A 239 -25.98 -23.42 -9.84
N GLY A 240 -25.61 -22.97 -11.03
CA GLY A 240 -26.49 -22.18 -11.92
C GLY A 240 -26.58 -20.70 -11.58
N GLN A 241 -25.90 -20.22 -10.54
CA GLN A 241 -25.90 -18.82 -10.14
C GLN A 241 -24.71 -18.07 -10.74
N ARG A 242 -24.96 -16.88 -11.32
CA ARG A 242 -23.92 -16.02 -11.90
C ARG A 242 -23.56 -14.87 -10.96
N CYS A 243 -22.35 -14.36 -11.08
CA CYS A 243 -21.92 -13.19 -10.30
C CYS A 243 -22.84 -11.97 -10.50
N SER A 244 -23.33 -11.77 -11.73
CA SER A 244 -24.26 -10.68 -12.07
C SER A 244 -25.61 -10.79 -11.36
N ASP A 245 -26.07 -12.00 -11.03
CA ASP A 245 -27.35 -12.21 -10.35
C ASP A 245 -27.33 -11.63 -8.92
N PHE A 246 -26.13 -11.45 -8.36
CA PHE A 246 -25.88 -10.89 -7.03
C PHE A 246 -25.19 -9.52 -7.07
N GLY A 247 -25.05 -8.92 -8.26
CA GLY A 247 -24.33 -7.65 -8.43
C GLY A 247 -22.83 -7.74 -8.11
N LEU A 248 -22.25 -8.94 -8.13
CA LEU A 248 -20.83 -9.16 -7.90
C LEU A 248 -20.04 -9.11 -9.21
N PRO A 249 -18.85 -8.52 -9.24
CA PRO A 249 -17.95 -8.64 -10.38
C PRO A 249 -17.47 -10.08 -10.57
N GLY A 250 -17.36 -10.51 -11.82
CA GLY A 250 -16.71 -11.77 -12.16
C GLY A 250 -15.19 -11.66 -12.06
N VAL A 251 -14.50 -12.78 -11.83
CA VAL A 251 -13.04 -12.81 -11.84
C VAL A 251 -12.54 -12.56 -13.27
N LEU A 252 -11.82 -11.45 -13.47
CA LEU A 252 -11.50 -10.92 -14.80
C LEU A 252 -10.23 -11.49 -15.43
N SER A 253 -9.37 -12.17 -14.68
CA SER A 253 -8.13 -12.75 -15.21
C SER A 253 -8.01 -14.23 -14.91
N LYS A 254 -7.34 -14.94 -15.82
CA LYS A 254 -7.02 -16.35 -15.67
C LYS A 254 -6.18 -16.61 -14.44
N GLU A 255 -5.19 -15.75 -14.21
CA GLU A 255 -4.26 -15.83 -13.08
C GLU A 255 -5.00 -15.69 -11.74
N ALA A 256 -5.97 -14.78 -11.67
CA ALA A 256 -6.81 -14.64 -10.47
C ALA A 256 -7.72 -15.86 -10.28
N CYS A 257 -8.32 -16.37 -11.37
CA CYS A 257 -9.21 -17.54 -11.33
C CYS A 257 -8.49 -18.78 -10.80
N PHE A 258 -7.32 -19.08 -11.37
CA PHE A 258 -6.53 -20.27 -11.10
C PHE A 258 -5.61 -20.15 -9.87
N GLY A 259 -5.42 -18.93 -9.36
CA GLY A 259 -4.65 -18.64 -8.15
C GLY A 259 -5.55 -18.30 -6.95
N ALA A 260 -5.62 -17.01 -6.61
CA ALA A 260 -6.25 -16.53 -5.37
C ALA A 260 -7.74 -16.91 -5.26
N ALA A 261 -8.50 -16.85 -6.36
CA ALA A 261 -9.91 -17.18 -6.36
C ALA A 261 -10.15 -18.67 -6.14
N ALA A 262 -9.36 -19.55 -6.79
CA ALA A 262 -9.40 -20.99 -6.56
C ALA A 262 -9.11 -21.34 -5.09
N ALA A 263 -8.08 -20.73 -4.52
CA ALA A 263 -7.70 -20.96 -3.13
C ALA A 263 -8.81 -20.53 -2.15
N ALA A 264 -9.31 -19.30 -2.30
CA ALA A 264 -10.38 -18.77 -1.45
C ALA A 264 -11.71 -19.51 -1.59
N ALA A 265 -12.01 -20.04 -2.79
CA ALA A 265 -13.21 -20.83 -3.06
C ALA A 265 -13.13 -22.32 -2.62
N GLY A 266 -11.99 -22.74 -2.03
CA GLY A 266 -11.75 -24.14 -1.68
C GLY A 266 -11.63 -25.07 -2.90
N LEU A 267 -11.13 -24.53 -4.02
CA LEU A 267 -10.95 -25.22 -5.30
C LEU A 267 -9.46 -25.40 -5.66
N ALA A 268 -8.56 -25.16 -4.71
CA ALA A 268 -7.13 -25.42 -4.89
C ALA A 268 -6.89 -26.88 -5.29
N GLY A 269 -6.03 -27.10 -6.29
CA GLY A 269 -5.68 -28.44 -6.79
C GLY A 269 -6.73 -29.12 -7.67
N LYS A 270 -7.83 -28.44 -8.04
CA LYS A 270 -8.74 -28.94 -9.09
C LYS A 270 -8.07 -28.80 -10.45
N PHE A 271 -8.38 -29.72 -11.37
CA PHE A 271 -7.94 -29.66 -12.77
C PHE A 271 -8.40 -28.34 -13.37
N GLN A 272 -7.51 -27.63 -14.06
CA GLN A 272 -7.77 -26.29 -14.55
C GLN A 272 -7.79 -26.26 -16.07
N LEU A 273 -8.79 -25.62 -16.65
CA LEU A 273 -8.94 -25.58 -18.10
C LEU A 273 -9.32 -24.18 -18.58
N GLU A 274 -8.53 -23.64 -19.50
CA GLU A 274 -8.89 -22.41 -20.20
C GLU A 274 -9.81 -22.76 -21.38
N VAL A 275 -11.04 -22.25 -21.37
CA VAL A 275 -12.05 -22.50 -22.41
C VAL A 275 -12.61 -21.18 -22.94
N ASN A 276 -12.04 -20.71 -24.04
CA ASN A 276 -12.52 -19.51 -24.71
C ASN A 276 -13.68 -19.86 -25.66
N PHE A 277 -14.55 -18.88 -25.94
CA PHE A 277 -15.69 -19.01 -26.88
C PHE A 277 -16.82 -19.97 -26.45
N MET A 278 -16.93 -20.30 -25.15
CA MET A 278 -17.99 -21.16 -24.60
C MET A 278 -19.23 -20.38 -24.14
N GLY A 279 -19.34 -19.09 -24.47
CA GLY A 279 -20.47 -18.23 -24.12
C GLY A 279 -20.57 -17.87 -22.63
N PHE A 280 -19.44 -17.93 -21.92
CA PHE A 280 -19.25 -17.28 -20.62
C PHE A 280 -17.93 -16.51 -20.61
N SER A 281 -17.85 -15.55 -19.68
CA SER A 281 -16.62 -14.82 -19.38
C SER A 281 -16.40 -14.82 -17.86
N GLY A 282 -15.24 -15.32 -17.40
CA GLY A 282 -14.87 -15.36 -15.99
C GLY A 282 -14.47 -16.75 -15.49
N CYS A 283 -14.51 -16.93 -14.17
CA CYS A 283 -14.07 -18.13 -13.46
C CYS A 283 -15.24 -19.01 -13.01
N VAL A 284 -15.22 -20.29 -13.38
CA VAL A 284 -16.33 -21.22 -13.17
C VAL A 284 -15.85 -22.60 -12.80
N TYR A 285 -16.43 -23.20 -11.76
CA TYR A 285 -16.21 -24.60 -11.41
C TYR A 285 -17.34 -25.49 -11.92
N ASN A 286 -17.01 -26.47 -12.74
CA ASN A 286 -17.94 -27.54 -13.14
C ASN A 286 -17.96 -28.61 -12.05
N SER A 287 -19.02 -28.63 -11.25
CA SER A 287 -19.19 -29.53 -10.11
C SER A 287 -19.31 -31.02 -10.50
N VAL A 288 -19.73 -31.33 -11.72
CA VAL A 288 -19.87 -32.71 -12.21
C VAL A 288 -18.53 -33.24 -12.68
N ALA A 289 -17.78 -32.45 -13.46
CA ALA A 289 -16.48 -32.86 -13.99
C ALA A 289 -15.33 -32.69 -12.97
N GLY A 290 -15.53 -31.87 -11.94
CA GLY A 290 -14.48 -31.53 -10.98
C GLY A 290 -13.42 -30.59 -11.55
N ILE A 291 -13.76 -29.80 -12.57
CA ILE A 291 -12.83 -28.94 -13.32
C ILE A 291 -13.10 -27.47 -13.02
N LEU A 292 -12.06 -26.72 -12.72
CA LEU A 292 -12.08 -25.25 -12.66
C LEU A 292 -11.77 -24.71 -14.05
N MET A 293 -12.62 -23.83 -14.57
CA MET A 293 -12.52 -23.28 -15.90
C MET A 293 -12.41 -21.76 -15.84
N TYR A 294 -11.55 -21.22 -16.69
CA TYR A 294 -11.54 -19.80 -17.00
C TYR A 294 -11.88 -19.63 -18.48
N GLY A 295 -12.84 -18.78 -18.79
CA GLY A 295 -13.24 -18.52 -20.17
C GLY A 295 -13.33 -17.04 -20.47
N GLN A 296 -12.98 -16.67 -21.69
CA GLN A 296 -13.34 -15.39 -22.29
C GLN A 296 -14.09 -15.62 -23.60
N THR A 297 -15.27 -15.02 -23.71
CA THR A 297 -16.02 -14.99 -24.96
C THR A 297 -16.24 -13.53 -25.38
N PRO A 298 -15.67 -13.08 -26.52
CA PRO A 298 -15.90 -11.72 -27.02
C PRO A 298 -17.38 -11.39 -27.14
N GLY A 299 -17.78 -10.22 -26.65
CA GLY A 299 -19.18 -9.77 -26.64
C GLY A 299 -20.06 -10.34 -25.51
N VAL A 300 -19.55 -11.29 -24.70
CA VAL A 300 -20.25 -11.77 -23.51
C VAL A 300 -19.90 -10.90 -22.32
N THR A 301 -20.92 -10.28 -21.74
CA THR A 301 -20.82 -9.48 -20.52
C THR A 301 -21.16 -10.35 -19.30
N PRO A 302 -20.90 -9.89 -18.06
CA PRO A 302 -21.35 -10.61 -16.87
C PRO A 302 -22.87 -10.92 -16.90
N ALA A 303 -23.69 -9.98 -17.39
CA ALA A 303 -25.14 -10.14 -17.46
C ALA A 303 -25.60 -11.15 -18.55
N THR A 304 -24.83 -11.29 -19.63
CA THR A 304 -25.15 -12.20 -20.76
C THR A 304 -24.40 -13.53 -20.70
N THR A 305 -23.62 -13.76 -19.65
CA THR A 305 -22.95 -15.03 -19.38
C THR A 305 -23.99 -16.14 -19.18
N MET A 306 -23.77 -17.29 -19.81
CA MET A 306 -24.68 -18.44 -19.70
C MET A 306 -24.68 -19.04 -18.30
N ALA A 307 -25.86 -19.23 -17.71
CA ALA A 307 -26.02 -19.98 -16.47
C ALA A 307 -26.22 -21.47 -16.78
N PHE A 308 -25.30 -22.32 -16.32
CA PHE A 308 -25.44 -23.78 -16.46
C PHE A 308 -25.76 -24.42 -15.10
N PRO A 309 -26.69 -25.39 -15.02
CA PRO A 309 -27.12 -26.01 -13.76
C PRO A 309 -26.03 -26.71 -12.93
N HIS A 310 -24.85 -26.95 -13.50
CA HIS A 310 -23.73 -27.62 -12.82
C HIS A 310 -22.52 -26.71 -12.61
N PHE A 311 -22.63 -25.45 -13.02
CA PHE A 311 -21.55 -24.47 -12.94
C PHE A 311 -21.70 -23.64 -11.67
N GLN A 312 -20.61 -23.54 -10.91
CA GLN A 312 -20.48 -22.68 -9.74
C GLN A 312 -19.56 -21.53 -10.12
N TYR A 313 -20.10 -20.31 -10.25
CA TYR A 313 -19.30 -19.14 -10.58
C TYR A 313 -18.45 -18.70 -9.38
N VAL A 314 -17.21 -18.33 -9.64
CA VAL A 314 -16.33 -17.70 -8.64
C VAL A 314 -16.30 -16.19 -8.92
N CYS A 315 -16.70 -15.42 -7.93
CA CYS A 315 -16.91 -13.97 -8.03
C CYS A 315 -15.90 -13.22 -7.17
N ASP A 316 -15.57 -12.01 -7.59
CA ASP A 316 -14.74 -11.08 -6.83
C ASP A 316 -15.66 -10.32 -5.86
N GLY A 317 -15.63 -10.70 -4.58
CA GLY A 317 -16.49 -10.15 -3.53
C GLY A 317 -16.93 -11.17 -2.48
N PRO A 318 -17.50 -10.71 -1.35
CA PRO A 318 -18.03 -11.58 -0.31
C PRO A 318 -19.13 -12.49 -0.82
N ALA A 319 -19.25 -13.67 -0.19
CA ALA A 319 -20.40 -14.54 -0.43
C ALA A 319 -21.69 -13.77 -0.14
N PRO A 320 -22.65 -13.73 -1.08
CA PRO A 320 -23.92 -13.10 -0.82
C PRO A 320 -24.61 -13.83 0.35
N PRO A 321 -25.39 -13.12 1.19
CA PRO A 321 -26.16 -13.77 2.23
C PRO A 321 -27.05 -14.83 1.58
N LEU A 322 -26.97 -16.07 2.08
CA LEU A 322 -27.90 -17.12 1.70
C LEU A 322 -29.29 -16.64 2.15
N TYR A 323 -30.11 -16.18 1.21
CA TYR A 323 -31.51 -15.92 1.51
C TYR A 323 -32.15 -17.28 1.86
N PRO A 324 -32.70 -17.44 3.08
CA PRO A 324 -33.32 -18.68 3.53
C PRO A 324 -34.58 -19.02 2.74
#